data_AF-A0A966TV61-F1
#
_entry.id   AF-A0A966TV61-F1
#
_cell.length_a   1.000
_cell.length_b   1.000
_cell.length_c   1.000
_cell.angle_alpha   90.00
_cell.angle_beta   90.00
_cell.angle_gamma   90.00
#
_symmetry.space_group_name_H-M   'P 1'
#
loop_
_entity.id
_entity.type
_entity.pdbx_description
1 polymer ?
#
loop_
_entity_poly.entity_id
_entity_poly.type
_entity_poly.pdbx_seq_one_letter_code
_entity_poly.pdbx_strand_id
1 'polypeptide(L)'
;GSGKLLHYMAAGLALAAFPTPHNREFAGDQALAGDDTPEALAAHIETLADDPLRCNRIGKENREKIAPYSLQSGGRVITQVYEQLGIVTPTLLS
;
A
#
# COMPACT_ATOMS: atom_id res chain seq x y z
N GLY A 1 3.95 -11.31 -4.87
CA GLY A 1 3.72 -10.12 -5.71
C GLY A 1 2.52 -9.35 -5.18
N SER A 2 2.76 -8.30 -4.38
CA SER A 2 1.74 -7.41 -3.77
C SER A 2 1.30 -6.25 -4.65
N GLY A 3 1.73 -6.19 -5.93
CA GLY A 3 1.53 -4.99 -6.76
C GLY A 3 0.09 -4.48 -6.80
N LYS A 4 -0.91 -5.37 -6.83
CA LYS A 4 -2.33 -4.97 -6.86
C LYS A 4 -2.77 -4.24 -5.59
N LEU A 5 -2.36 -4.72 -4.42
CA LEU A 5 -2.65 -4.08 -3.14
C LEU A 5 -2.07 -2.67 -3.10
N LEU A 6 -0.80 -2.51 -3.46
CA LEU A 6 -0.14 -1.21 -3.51
C LEU A 6 -0.84 -0.26 -4.51
N HIS A 7 -1.28 -0.75 -5.68
CA HIS A 7 -2.01 0.07 -6.64
C HIS A 7 -3.36 0.56 -6.09
N TYR A 8 -4.11 -0.30 -5.40
CA TYR A 8 -5.40 0.10 -4.81
C TYR A 8 -5.21 1.09 -3.65
N MET A 9 -4.18 0.89 -2.83
CA MET A 9 -3.81 1.86 -1.80
C MET A 9 -3.40 3.20 -2.42
N ALA A 10 -2.63 3.19 -3.51
CA ALA A 10 -2.26 4.42 -4.23
C ALA A 10 -3.46 5.13 -4.85
N ALA A 11 -4.42 4.38 -5.37
CA ALA A 11 -5.70 4.91 -5.82
C ALA A 11 -6.51 5.52 -4.66
N GLY A 12 -6.12 5.30 -3.40
CA GLY A 12 -6.78 5.84 -2.22
C GLY A 12 -8.03 5.05 -1.86
N LEU A 13 -8.02 3.74 -2.09
CA LEU A 13 -9.14 2.85 -1.77
C LEU A 13 -8.96 2.21 -0.41
N ALA A 14 -10.06 2.05 0.33
CA ALA A 14 -10.12 1.07 1.42
C ALA A 14 -10.02 -0.34 0.84
N LEU A 15 -9.57 -1.27 1.68
CA LEU A 15 -9.29 -2.63 1.26
C LEU A 15 -10.06 -3.62 2.14
N ALA A 16 -10.58 -4.66 1.50
CA ALA A 16 -11.02 -5.87 2.15
C ALA A 16 -10.25 -7.04 1.55
N ALA A 17 -9.51 -7.76 2.39
CA ALA A 17 -8.64 -8.84 1.96
C ALA A 17 -8.61 -9.97 2.99
N PHE A 18 -8.30 -11.18 2.54
CA PHE A 18 -8.05 -12.30 3.44
C PHE A 18 -6.84 -12.05 4.35
N PRO A 19 -6.84 -12.56 5.59
CA PRO A 19 -5.80 -12.31 6.59
C PRO A 19 -4.49 -13.11 6.37
N THR A 20 -4.05 -13.22 5.11
CA THR A 20 -2.79 -13.89 4.74
C THR A 20 -1.56 -13.13 5.26
N PRO A 21 -0.43 -13.81 5.52
CA PRO A 21 0.81 -13.15 5.96
C PRO A 21 1.25 -12.01 5.03
N HIS A 22 1.11 -12.24 3.72
CA HIS A 22 1.43 -11.28 2.67
C HIS A 22 0.56 -10.02 2.72
N ASN A 23 -0.75 -10.15 2.99
CA ASN A 23 -1.64 -9.00 3.10
C ASN A 23 -1.42 -8.22 4.40
N ARG A 24 -1.08 -8.90 5.50
CA ARG A 24 -0.72 -8.27 6.78
C ARG A 24 0.47 -7.33 6.64
N GLU A 25 1.53 -7.78 5.96
CA GLU A 25 2.76 -7.02 5.77
C GLU A 25 2.51 -5.65 5.10
N PHE A 26 1.70 -5.61 4.05
CA PHE A 26 1.50 -4.39 3.25
C PHE A 26 0.28 -3.57 3.68
N ALA A 27 -0.88 -4.21 3.84
CA ALA A 27 -2.15 -3.50 4.04
C ALA A 27 -2.40 -3.17 5.52
N GLY A 28 -1.87 -3.96 6.45
CA GLY A 28 -2.14 -3.84 7.88
C GLY A 28 -3.54 -4.31 8.27
N ASP A 29 -3.81 -4.39 9.57
CA ASP A 29 -4.98 -5.10 10.10
C ASP A 29 -6.33 -4.51 9.68
N GLN A 30 -6.40 -3.20 9.41
CA GLN A 30 -7.64 -2.55 8.99
C GLN A 30 -8.15 -3.00 7.60
N ALA A 31 -7.28 -3.61 6.80
CA ALA A 31 -7.63 -4.13 5.48
C ALA A 31 -8.12 -5.58 5.52
N LEU A 32 -8.04 -6.25 6.67
CA LEU A 32 -8.17 -7.70 6.75
C LEU A 32 -9.54 -8.11 7.29
N ALA A 33 -10.11 -9.13 6.66
CA ALA A 33 -11.22 -9.86 7.23
C ALA A 33 -10.82 -10.53 8.56
N GLY A 34 -11.80 -10.78 9.42
CA GLY A 34 -11.57 -11.41 10.72
C GLY A 34 -11.09 -12.86 10.65
N ASP A 35 -11.33 -13.55 9.53
CA ASP A 35 -10.94 -14.93 9.29
C ASP A 35 -10.67 -15.19 7.79
N ASP A 36 -10.09 -16.34 7.46
CA ASP A 36 -9.81 -16.80 6.09
C ASP A 36 -11.00 -17.52 5.46
N THR A 37 -12.19 -16.91 5.59
CA THR A 37 -13.45 -17.45 5.06
C THR A 37 -14.16 -16.43 4.15
N PRO A 38 -14.87 -16.89 3.10
CA PRO A 38 -15.64 -16.00 2.23
C PRO A 38 -16.66 -15.15 3.00
N GLU A 39 -17.28 -15.70 4.04
CA GLU A 39 -18.26 -15.01 4.88
C GLU A 39 -17.62 -13.86 5.66
N ALA A 40 -16.41 -14.08 6.21
CA ALA A 40 -15.67 -13.02 6.89
C ALA A 40 -15.25 -11.90 5.93
N LEU A 41 -14.87 -12.25 4.69
CA LEU A 41 -14.56 -11.26 3.67
C LEU A 41 -15.80 -10.46 3.24
N ALA A 42 -16.93 -11.13 3.03
CA ALA A 42 -18.19 -10.48 2.68
C ALA A 42 -18.66 -9.51 3.78
N ALA A 43 -18.64 -9.94 5.04
CA ALA A 43 -18.98 -9.09 6.18
C ALA A 43 -18.06 -7.86 6.27
N HIS A 44 -16.77 -8.00 6.00
CA HIS A 44 -15.84 -6.86 6.00
C HIS A 44 -16.11 -5.89 4.85
N ILE A 45 -16.49 -6.39 3.66
CA ILE A 45 -16.93 -5.55 2.53
C ILE A 45 -18.18 -4.76 2.92
N GLU A 46 -19.19 -5.40 3.51
CA GLU A 46 -20.42 -4.75 3.99
C GLU A 46 -20.10 -3.65 5.02
N THR A 47 -19.23 -3.95 5.99
CA THR A 47 -18.82 -2.98 7.01
C THR A 47 -18.14 -1.74 6.43
N LEU A 48 -17.41 -1.88 5.31
CA LEU A 48 -16.83 -0.74 4.59
C LEU A 48 -17.87 0.02 3.76
N ALA A 49 -18.86 -0.68 3.21
CA ALA A 49 -19.93 -0.08 2.41
C ALA A 49 -20.94 0.71 3.27
N ASP A 50 -21.22 0.24 4.49
CA ASP A 50 -22.17 0.85 5.42
C ASP A 50 -21.68 2.18 6.01
N ASP A 51 -20.37 2.45 6.00
CA ASP A 51 -19.79 3.72 6.44
C ASP A 51 -18.85 4.31 5.36
N PRO A 52 -19.42 5.02 4.36
CA PRO A 52 -18.63 5.64 3.30
C PRO A 52 -17.62 6.68 3.80
N LEU A 53 -17.88 7.35 4.92
CA LEU A 53 -16.96 8.35 5.48
C LEU A 53 -15.72 7.66 6.04
N ARG A 54 -15.90 6.59 6.82
CA ARG A 54 -14.81 5.74 7.30
C ARG A 54 -14.06 5.11 6.13
N CYS A 55 -14.75 4.62 5.12
CA CYS A 55 -14.15 4.03 3.93
C CYS A 55 -13.23 5.04 3.21
N ASN A 56 -13.70 6.28 3.01
CA ASN A 56 -12.89 7.35 2.42
C ASN A 56 -11.68 7.72 3.29
N ARG A 57 -11.84 7.78 4.62
CA ARG A 57 -10.74 8.04 5.55
C ARG A 57 -9.64 6.99 5.44
N ILE A 58 -10.01 5.71 5.48
CA ILE A 58 -9.07 4.58 5.33
C ILE A 58 -8.38 4.65 3.98
N GLY A 59 -9.12 4.96 2.91
CA GLY A 59 -8.55 5.14 1.58
C GLY A 59 -7.48 6.24 1.52
N LYS A 60 -7.73 7.39 2.16
CA LYS A 60 -6.74 8.47 2.27
C LYS A 60 -5.49 8.04 3.04
N GLU A 61 -5.67 7.37 4.18
CA GLU A 61 -4.58 6.82 4.99
C GLU A 61 -3.75 5.81 4.21
N ASN A 62 -4.39 4.95 3.42
CA ASN A 62 -3.71 4.00 2.54
C ASN A 62 -2.83 4.69 1.50
N ARG A 63 -3.32 5.76 0.87
CA ARG A 63 -2.55 6.55 -0.11
C ARG A 63 -1.32 7.19 0.53
N GLU A 64 -1.49 7.75 1.72
CA GLU A 64 -0.39 8.37 2.48
C GLU A 64 0.66 7.32 2.87
N LYS A 65 0.21 6.17 3.39
CA LYS A 65 1.09 5.06 3.80
C LYS A 65 1.98 4.56 2.67
N ILE A 66 1.47 4.48 1.44
CA ILE A 66 2.21 3.91 0.31
C ILE A 66 3.03 4.93 -0.48
N ALA A 67 2.94 6.23 -0.17
CA ALA A 67 3.64 7.28 -0.94
C ALA A 67 5.16 7.02 -1.11
N PRO A 68 5.87 6.40 -0.13
CA PRO A 68 7.28 6.02 -0.30
C PRO A 68 7.54 4.94 -1.37
N TYR A 69 6.52 4.17 -1.79
CA TYR A 69 6.64 3.13 -2.81
C TYR A 69 6.46 3.65 -4.25
N SER A 70 6.40 4.98 -4.44
CA SER A 70 6.32 5.58 -5.78
C SER A 70 7.55 5.29 -6.63
N LEU A 71 7.39 5.31 -7.96
CA LEU A 71 8.52 5.18 -8.90
C LEU A 71 9.59 6.25 -8.67
N GLN A 72 9.20 7.47 -8.30
CA GLN A 72 10.14 8.54 -7.98
C GLN A 72 10.99 8.20 -6.74
N SER A 73 10.36 7.66 -5.69
CA SER A 73 11.08 7.24 -4.49
C SER A 73 11.97 6.03 -4.78
N GLY A 74 11.49 5.04 -5.52
CA GLY A 74 12.30 3.90 -5.97
C GLY A 74 13.50 4.31 -6.81
N GLY A 75 13.30 5.23 -7.76
CA GLY A 75 14.37 5.80 -8.58
C GLY A 75 15.45 6.47 -7.74
N ARG A 76 15.06 7.30 -6.75
CA ARG A 76 16.02 7.95 -5.82
C ARG A 76 16.86 6.93 -5.04
N VAL A 77 16.24 5.86 -4.54
CA VAL A 77 16.96 4.80 -3.82
C VAL A 77 17.97 4.10 -4.74
N ILE A 78 17.55 3.74 -5.96
CA ILE A 78 18.44 3.09 -6.94
C ILE A 78 19.62 4.01 -7.30
N THR A 79 19.36 5.29 -7.57
CA THR A 79 20.40 6.27 -7.87
C THR A 79 21.39 6.41 -6.71
N GLN A 80 20.91 6.53 -5.47
CA GLN A 80 21.77 6.62 -4.28
C GLN A 80 22.68 5.39 -4.13
N VAL A 81 22.14 4.19 -4.37
CA VAL A 81 22.95 2.97 -4.33
C VAL A 81 24.03 2.99 -5.42
N TYR A 82 23.69 3.41 -6.64
CA TYR A 82 24.69 3.50 -7.71
C TYR A 82 25.77 4.56 -7.46
N GLU A 83 25.42 5.70 -6.85
CA GLU A 83 26.38 6.72 -6.41
C GLU A 83 27.32 6.17 -5.32
N GLN A 84 26.78 5.46 -4.32
CA GLN A 84 27.57 4.83 -3.26
C GLN A 84 28.54 3.76 -3.78
N LEU A 85 28.15 3.05 -4.84
CA LEU A 85 28.99 2.05 -5.50
C LEU A 85 29.97 2.65 -6.53
N GLY A 86 29.95 3.97 -6.74
CA GLY A 86 30.81 4.65 -7.72
C GLY A 86 30.48 4.30 -9.19
N ILE A 87 29.29 3.77 -9.46
CA ILE A 87 28.84 3.39 -10.80
C ILE A 87 28.43 4.64 -11.60
N VAL A 88 27.96 5.69 -10.92
CA VAL A 88 27.66 7.01 -11.48
C VAL A 88 28.28 8.10 -10.60
N THR A 89 28.80 9.15 -11.24
CA THR A 89 29.31 10.34 -10.55
C THR A 89 28.13 11.19 -10.08
N PRO A 90 28.10 11.68 -8.83
CA PRO A 90 27.00 12.51 -8.34
C PRO A 90 26.86 13.74 -9.26
N THR A 91 25.67 13.94 -9.79
CA THR A 91 25.39 15.11 -10.63
C THR A 91 25.33 16.31 -9.71
N LEU A 92 26.37 17.14 -9.71
CA LEU A 92 26.36 18.45 -9.06
C LEU A 92 25.30 19.30 -9.77
N LEU A 93 24.07 19.31 -9.24
CA LEU A 93 23.06 20.26 -9.66
C LEU A 93 23.45 21.63 -9.09
N SER A 94 23.95 22.48 -9.98
CA SER A 94 24.15 23.93 -9.80
C SER A 94 22.83 24.67 -9.73
#